data_AF-A0A426X3S0-F1
#
_entry.id   AF-A0A426X3S0-F1
#
_cell.length_a   1.000
_cell.length_b   1.000
_cell.length_c   1.000
_cell.angle_alpha   90.00
_cell.angle_beta   90.00
_cell.angle_gamma   90.00
#
_symmetry.space_group_name_H-M   'P 1'
#
loop_
_entity.id
_entity.type
_entity.pdbx_description
1 polymer ?
#
loop_
_entity_poly.entity_id
_entity_poly.type
_entity_poly.pdbx_seq_one_letter_code
_entity_poly.pdbx_strand_id
1 'polypeptide(L)' 'GMSFGLKSIELSLASLLYNFDWELPTGDEGMPQELDMSETFSITCRRKSDLCLRAIPRIP' A
#
# COMPACT_ATOMS: atom_id res chain seq x y z
N GLY A 1 -19.16 -7.68 -13.52
CA GLY A 1 -18.26 -7.62 -12.34
C GLY A 1 -17.41 -6.36 -12.27
N MET A 2 -17.06 -5.71 -13.40
CA MET A 2 -16.09 -4.61 -13.45
C MET A 2 -16.46 -3.39 -12.57
N SER A 3 -17.70 -2.90 -12.65
CA SER A 3 -18.13 -1.72 -11.86
C SER A 3 -18.11 -1.96 -10.35
N PHE A 4 -18.39 -3.20 -9.92
CA PHE A 4 -18.29 -3.57 -8.50
C PHE A 4 -16.84 -3.58 -8.05
N GLY A 5 -15.93 -4.17 -8.85
CA GLY A 5 -14.50 -4.16 -8.58
C GLY A 5 -13.93 -2.75 -8.45
N LEU A 6 -14.29 -1.85 -9.37
CA LEU A 6 -13.85 -0.45 -9.33
C LEU A 6 -14.31 0.25 -8.05
N LYS A 7 -15.61 0.18 -7.72
CA LYS A 7 -16.15 0.78 -6.50
C LYS A 7 -15.53 0.21 -5.23
N SER A 8 -15.25 -1.09 -5.20
CA SER A 8 -14.60 -1.74 -4.07
C SER A 8 -13.18 -1.22 -3.85
N ILE A 9 -12.42 -1.03 -4.94
CA ILE A 9 -11.06 -0.48 -4.88
C ILE A 9 -11.11 0.99 -4.43
N GLU A 10 -11.98 1.81 -5.04
CA GLU A 10 -12.15 3.23 -4.67
C GLU A 10 -12.49 3.40 -3.20
N LEU A 11 -13.46 2.64 -2.67
CA LEU A 11 -13.86 2.73 -1.28
C LEU A 11 -12.73 2.31 -0.33
N SER A 12 -12.03 1.23 -0.65
CA SER A 12 -10.91 0.73 0.17
C SER A 12 -9.77 1.76 0.21
N LEU A 13 -9.41 2.33 -0.95
CA LEU A 13 -8.36 3.35 -1.04
C LEU A 13 -8.76 4.65 -0.34
N ALA A 14 -9.99 5.11 -0.51
CA ALA A 14 -10.48 6.32 0.18
C ALA A 14 -10.41 6.17 1.69
N SER A 15 -10.83 5.01 2.23
CA SER A 15 -10.74 4.73 3.67
C SER A 15 -9.30 4.72 4.18
N LEU A 16 -8.36 4.18 3.41
CA LEU A 16 -6.95 4.09 3.80
C LEU A 16 -6.24 5.44 3.73
N LEU A 17 -6.47 6.22 2.66
CA LEU A 17 -5.78 7.50 2.43
C LEU A 17 -6.37 8.65 3.25
N TYR A 18 -7.67 8.59 3.60
CA TYR A 18 -8.30 9.64 4.39
C TYR A 18 -7.94 9.53 5.88
N ASN A 19 -7.90 8.31 6.42
CA ASN A 19 -7.76 8.09 7.85
C ASN A 19 -6.30 7.90 8.31
N PHE A 20 -5.37 7.62 7.39
CA PHE A 20 -3.98 7.32 7.76
C PHE A 20 -2.98 8.11 6.92
N ASP A 21 -1.97 8.65 7.59
CA ASP A 21 -0.71 9.04 6.96
C ASP A 21 0.18 7.78 6.86
N TRP A 22 0.93 7.68 5.77
CA TRP A 22 1.70 6.48 5.43
C TRP A 22 3.17 6.81 5.43
N GLU A 23 3.95 6.02 6.18
CA GLU A 23 5.41 6.13 6.22
C GLU A 23 6.05 4.78 5.92
N LEU A 24 7.22 4.81 5.29
CA LEU A 24 8.01 3.60 5.09
C LEU A 24 8.57 3.13 6.44
N PRO A 25 8.52 1.83 6.76
CA PRO A 25 9.18 1.31 7.95
C PRO A 25 10.67 1.60 7.84
N THR A 26 11.21 2.27 8.86
CA THR A 26 12.64 2.51 8.97
C THR A 26 13.31 1.19 9.35
N GLY A 27 14.36 0.79 8.62
CA GLY A 27 15.15 -0.40 8.97
C GLY A 27 16.01 -0.18 10.22
N ASP A 28 16.69 -1.23 10.68
CA ASP A 28 17.58 -1.24 11.86
C ASP A 28 18.64 -0.10 11.87
N GLU A 29 18.97 0.46 10.71
CA GLU A 29 19.99 1.51 10.53
C GLU A 29 19.41 2.93 10.39
N GLY A 30 18.12 3.15 10.65
CA GLY A 30 17.51 4.49 10.58
C GLY A 30 17.31 5.02 9.16
N MET A 31 17.61 4.22 8.13
CA MET A 31 17.32 4.53 6.72
C MET A 31 15.93 3.99 6.33
N PRO A 32 15.15 4.73 5.51
CA PRO A 32 13.89 4.23 4.98
C PRO A 32 14.16 2.94 4.17
N GLN A 33 13.37 1.88 4.40
CA GLN A 33 13.49 0.67 3.59
C GLN A 33 13.30 0.99 2.11
N GLU A 34 14.19 0.46 1.28
CA GLU A 34 14.11 0.63 -0.17
C GLU A 34 12.86 -0.09 -0.69
N LEU A 35 12.03 0.64 -1.44
CA LEU A 35 10.76 0.14 -1.94
C LEU A 35 10.96 -0.61 -3.25
N ASP A 36 11.07 -1.94 -3.20
CA ASP A 36 11.12 -2.75 -4.42
C ASP A 36 9.74 -2.80 -5.10
N MET A 37 9.66 -2.13 -6.25
CA MET A 37 8.47 -2.11 -7.11
C MET A 37 8.55 -3.12 -8.26
N SER A 38 9.50 -4.05 -8.22
CA SER A 38 9.58 -5.13 -9.21
C SER A 38 8.34 -6.04 -9.14
N GLU A 39 7.90 -6.52 -10.28
CA GLU A 39 6.70 -7.34 -10.43
C GLU A 39 7.08 -8.82 -10.60
N THR A 40 6.22 -9.71 -10.13
CA THR A 40 6.31 -11.14 -10.44
C THR A 40 5.34 -11.49 -11.54
N PHE A 41 5.85 -12.12 -12.60
CA PHE A 41 5.01 -12.60 -13.70
C PHE A 41 4.20 -13.83 -13.25
N SER A 42 2.89 -13.65 -13.11
CA SER A 42 1.93 -14.69 -12.72
C SER A 42 0.58 -14.41 -13.39
N ILE A 43 -0.45 -15.21 -13.08
CA ILE A 43 -1.82 -15.07 -13.61
C ILE A 43 -2.37 -13.65 -13.37
N THR A 44 -1.98 -13.04 -12.26
CA THR A 44 -2.21 -11.63 -11.94
C THR A 44 -0.88 -10.91 -11.82
N CYS A 45 -0.78 -9.70 -12.38
CA CYS A 45 0.38 -8.85 -12.10
C CYS A 45 0.36 -8.45 -10.62
N ARG A 46 1.40 -8.84 -9.88
CA ARG A 46 1.55 -8.54 -8.46
C ARG A 46 2.99 -8.19 -8.18
N ARG A 47 3.20 -7.34 -7.18
CA ARG A 47 4.54 -6.97 -6.73
C ARG A 47 5.28 -8.21 -6.22
N LYS A 48 6.58 -8.24 -6.47
CA LYS A 48 7.46 -9.34 -6.05
C LYS A 48 7.62 -9.41 -4.54
N SER A 49 7.66 -8.26 -3.88
CA SER A 49 7.74 -8.12 -2.42
C SER A 49 6.46 -7.50 -1.87
N ASP A 50 6.11 -7.84 -0.63
CA ASP A 50 4.93 -7.28 0.04
C ASP A 50 5.12 -5.79 0.38
N LEU A 51 4.05 -5.00 0.26
CA LEU A 51 4.05 -3.57 0.59
C LEU A 51 3.82 -3.38 2.09
N CYS A 52 4.92 -3.31 2.83
CA CYS A 52 4.93 -2.98 4.25
C CYS A 52 5.01 -1.47 4.44
N LEU A 53 3.95 -0.87 5.02
CA LEU A 53 3.89 0.54 5.37
C LEU A 53 3.45 0.69 6.83
N ARG A 54 3.92 1.73 7.51
CA ARG A 54 3.43 2.14 8.83
C ARG A 54 2.26 3.11 8.64
N ALA A 55 1.09 2.70 9.10
CA ALA A 55 -0.11 3.53 9.11
C ALA A 55 -0.16 4.37 10.40
N ILE A 56 -0.19 5.70 10.27
CA ILE A 56 -0.32 6.65 11.38
C ILE A 56 -1.72 7.26 11.31
N PRO A 57 -2.58 7.08 12.32
CA PRO A 57 -3.91 7.66 12.33
C PRO A 57 -3.86 9.18 12.18
N ARG A 58 -4.57 9.71 11.19
CA ARG A 58 -4.82 11.14 11.03
C ARG A 58 -5.97 11.53 11.95
N ILE A 59 -5.62 12.05 13.12
CA ILE A 59 -6.58 12.66 14.02
C ILE A 59 -6.68 14.13 13.60
N PRO A 60 -7.88 14.63 13.22
CA PRO A 60 -8.06 16.05 12.91
C PRO A 60 -7.87 16.94 14.15
#